data_AF-A0A6I7LMN1-F1
#
_entry.id   AF-A0A6I7LMN1-F1
#
_cell.length_a   1.000
_cell.length_b   1.000
_cell.length_c   1.000
_cell.angle_alpha   90.00
_cell.angle_beta   90.00
_cell.angle_gamma   90.00
#
_symmetry.space_group_name_H-M   'P 1'
#
loop_
_entity.id
_entity.type
_entity.pdbx_description
1 polymer ?
#
loop_
_entity_poly.entity_id
_entity_poly.type
_entity_poly.pdbx_seq_one_letter_code
_entity_poly.pdbx_strand_id
1 'polypeptide(L)' 'MAKMSFEELDKLTENRYEAVLLAAQRARQVNAFRLAQLERLGENAEVIDGRKVTTLALQDLMTGKVKFRRRQQH' A
#
# COMPACT_ATOMS: atom_id res chain seq x y z
N MET A 1 6.68 -11.99 8.95
CA MET A 1 5.76 -10.86 8.64
C MET A 1 5.67 -10.02 9.90
N ALA A 2 5.88 -8.70 9.83
CA ALA A 2 5.54 -7.84 10.96
C ALA A 2 4.03 -7.99 11.18
N LYS A 3 3.65 -8.47 12.36
CA LYS A 3 2.25 -8.73 12.70
C LYS A 3 1.64 -7.37 13.02
N MET A 4 1.13 -6.69 11.99
CA MET A 4 0.50 -5.38 12.14
C MET A 4 -0.70 -5.53 13.07
N SER A 5 -0.71 -4.76 14.15
CA SER A 5 -1.84 -4.75 15.08
C SER A 5 -2.90 -3.78 14.56
N PHE A 6 -4.15 -4.04 14.90
CA PHE A 6 -5.19 -3.10 14.50
C PHE A 6 -5.10 -1.76 15.25
N GLU A 7 -4.48 -1.73 16.45
CA GLU A 7 -4.23 -0.47 17.17
C GLU A 7 -3.25 0.45 16.42
N GLU A 8 -2.30 -0.09 15.68
CA GLU A 8 -1.36 0.71 14.88
C GLU A 8 -2.08 1.37 13.69
N LEU A 9 -3.01 0.66 13.06
CA LEU A 9 -3.85 1.21 12.00
C LEU A 9 -4.77 2.33 12.50
N ASP A 10 -5.38 2.15 13.68
CA ASP A 10 -6.26 3.15 14.30
C ASP A 10 -5.55 4.48 14.59
N LYS A 11 -4.22 4.46 14.75
CA LYS A 11 -3.42 5.68 14.94
C LYS A 11 -3.07 6.41 13.63
N LEU A 12 -3.15 5.71 12.50
CA LEU A 12 -2.75 6.25 11.20
C LEU A 12 -3.91 7.02 10.53
N THR A 13 -5.13 6.53 10.67
CA THR A 13 -6.34 7.02 10.00
C THR A 13 -7.44 7.32 11.03
N GLU A 14 -8.56 7.90 10.61
CA GLU A 14 -9.68 8.18 11.50
C GLU A 14 -10.32 6.92 12.06
N ASN A 15 -10.31 5.84 11.27
CA ASN A 15 -10.80 4.53 11.65
C ASN A 15 -10.18 3.44 10.75
N ARG A 16 -10.37 2.17 11.15
CA ARG A 16 -9.86 0.99 10.42
C ARG A 16 -10.37 0.90 8.99
N TYR A 17 -11.60 1.31 8.72
CA TYR A 17 -12.18 1.22 7.38
C TYR A 17 -11.47 2.18 6.43
N GLU A 18 -11.14 3.40 6.89
CA GLU A 18 -10.33 4.34 6.12
C GLU A 18 -8.93 3.76 5.81
N ALA A 19 -8.27 3.15 6.80
CA ALA A 19 -6.99 2.46 6.57
C ALA A 19 -7.09 1.38 5.49
N VAL A 20 -8.16 0.58 5.52
CA VAL A 20 -8.41 -0.46 4.50
C VAL A 20 -8.61 0.17 3.12
N LEU A 21 -9.37 1.26 3.01
CA LEU A 21 -9.61 1.95 1.74
C LEU A 21 -8.31 2.52 1.16
N LEU A 22 -7.50 3.17 1.98
CA LEU A 22 -6.20 3.73 1.58
C LEU A 22 -5.23 2.63 1.15
N ALA A 23 -5.14 1.54 1.92
CA ALA A 23 -4.31 0.39 1.58
C ALA A 23 -4.77 -0.28 0.27
N ALA A 24 -6.08 -0.44 0.06
CA ALA A 24 -6.62 -0.99 -1.18
C ALA A 24 -6.33 -0.10 -2.40
N GLN A 25 -6.46 1.22 -2.25
CA GLN A 25 -6.11 2.17 -3.31
C GLN A 25 -4.62 2.08 -3.64
N ARG A 26 -3.75 2.05 -2.63
CA ARG A 26 -2.31 1.91 -2.83
C ARG A 26 -1.94 0.57 -3.47
N ALA A 27 -2.57 -0.53 -3.05
CA ALA A 27 -2.35 -1.85 -3.65
C ALA A 27 -2.69 -1.87 -5.14
N ARG A 28 -3.79 -1.21 -5.55
CA ARG A 28 -4.15 -1.06 -6.97
C ARG A 28 -3.09 -0.29 -7.76
N GLN A 29 -2.54 0.78 -7.19
CA GLN A 29 -1.46 1.55 -7.84
C GLN A 29 -0.19 0.71 -8.01
N VAL A 30 0.22 0.00 -6.95
CA VAL A 30 1.39 -0.90 -7.01
C VAL A 30 1.18 -1.99 -8.04
N ASN A 31 -0.02 -2.58 -8.11
CA ASN A 31 -0.33 -3.61 -9.10
C ASN A 31 -0.31 -3.06 -10.52
N ALA A 32 -0.92 -1.91 -10.77
CA ALA A 32 -0.89 -1.26 -12.08
C ALA A 32 0.55 -0.94 -12.54
N PHE A 33 1.39 -0.46 -11.62
CA PHE A 33 2.80 -0.23 -11.91
C PHE A 33 3.54 -1.52 -12.27
N ARG A 34 3.32 -2.61 -11.52
CA ARG A 34 3.92 -3.93 -11.83
C ARG A 34 3.49 -4.47 -13.18
N LEU A 35 2.20 -4.34 -13.52
CA LEU A 35 1.68 -4.76 -14.82
C LEU A 35 2.33 -3.94 -15.95
N ALA A 36 2.42 -2.62 -15.79
CA ALA A 36 3.10 -1.75 -16.77
C ALA A 36 4.61 -2.06 -16.88
N GLN A 37 5.27 -2.48 -15.80
CA GLN A 37 6.65 -2.96 -15.86
C GLN A 37 6.74 -4.29 -16.62
N LEU A 38 5.87 -5.26 -16.32
CA LEU A 38 5.81 -6.54 -17.02
C LEU A 38 5.57 -6.38 -18.53
N GLU A 39 4.71 -5.44 -18.92
CA GLU A 39 4.45 -5.15 -20.34
C GLU A 39 5.66 -4.54 -21.06
N ARG A 40 6.51 -3.80 -20.35
CA ARG A 40 7.71 -3.14 -20.90
C ARG A 40 8.95 -4.02 -20.88
N LEU A 41 8.98 -4.98 -19.97
CA LEU A 41 10.06 -5.94 -19.82
C LEU A 41 9.88 -7.03 -20.88
N GLY A 42 10.57 -6.88 -22.02
CA GLY A 42 11.00 -8.04 -22.80
C GLY A 42 11.97 -8.92 -21.98
N GLU A 43 12.63 -9.90 -22.61
CA GLU A 43 13.43 -10.97 -21.94
C GLU A 43 14.46 -10.52 -20.87
N ASN A 44 14.81 -9.24 -20.79
CA ASN A 44 15.61 -8.67 -19.69
C ASN A 44 14.74 -8.40 -18.46
N ALA A 45 14.44 -9.43 -17.67
CA ALA A 45 13.64 -9.32 -16.46
C ALA A 45 14.32 -8.48 -15.37
N GLU A 46 13.83 -7.25 -15.13
CA GLU A 46 14.03 -6.58 -13.85
C GLU A 46 13.37 -7.44 -12.75
N VAL A 47 14.04 -7.58 -11.61
CA VAL A 47 13.52 -8.35 -10.48
C VAL A 47 12.31 -7.63 -9.91
N ILE A 48 11.12 -8.08 -10.30
CA ILE A 48 9.85 -7.60 -9.72
C ILE A 48 9.75 -8.15 -8.29
N ASP A 49 9.43 -7.27 -7.35
CA ASP A 49 9.15 -7.66 -5.98
C ASP A 49 8.00 -8.67 -5.91
N GLY A 50 8.29 -9.91 -5.50
CA GLY A 50 7.31 -10.99 -5.41
C GLY A 50 6.33 -10.90 -4.23
N ARG A 51 6.48 -9.91 -3.33
CA ARG A 51 5.56 -9.75 -2.19
C ARG A 51 4.14 -9.39 -2.67
N LYS A 52 3.12 -9.81 -1.92
CA LYS A 52 1.72 -9.44 -2.21
C LYS A 52 1.55 -7.92 -2.20
N VAL A 53 0.83 -7.38 -3.17
CA VAL A 53 0.60 -5.93 -3.31
C VAL A 53 -0.07 -5.32 -2.07
N THR A 54 -0.91 -6.09 -1.38
CA THR A 54 -1.56 -5.68 -0.13
C THR A 54 -0.56 -5.55 1.01
N THR A 55 0.43 -6.44 1.09
CA THR A 55 1.50 -6.35 2.08
C THR A 55 2.35 -5.10 1.87
N LEU A 56 2.70 -4.80 0.62
CA LEU A 56 3.43 -3.57 0.29
C LEU A 56 2.61 -2.32 0.59
N ALA A 57 1.32 -2.32 0.24
CA ALA A 57 0.46 -1.19 0.49
C ALA A 57 0.28 -0.86 1.97
N LEU A 58 0.14 -1.89 2.81
CA LEU A 58 0.10 -1.72 4.27
C LEU A 58 1.43 -1.17 4.81
N GLN A 59 2.56 -1.70 4.34
CA GLN A 59 3.88 -1.21 4.72
C GLN A 59 4.10 0.25 4.29
N ASP A 60 3.67 0.63 3.08
CA ASP A 60 3.75 2.00 2.58
C ASP A 60 2.87 2.95 3.41
N LEU A 61 1.68 2.49 3.84
CA LEU A 61 0.80 3.27 4.70
C LEU A 61 1.45 3.53 6.08
N MET A 62 2.02 2.49 6.71
CA MET A 62 2.69 2.61 8.01
C MET A 62 3.92 3.50 7.98
N THR A 63 4.71 3.42 6.90
CA THR A 63 5.93 4.21 6.74
C THR A 63 5.67 5.64 6.28
N GLY A 64 4.40 6.05 6.17
CA GLY A 64 4.01 7.40 5.74
C GLY A 64 4.29 7.69 4.27
N LYS A 65 4.60 6.67 3.45
CA LYS A 65 4.81 6.83 2.00
C LYS A 65 3.51 7.15 1.26
N VAL A 66 2.37 6.71 1.81
CA VAL A 66 1.06 7.07 1.29
C VAL A 66 0.65 8.42 1.88
N LYS A 67 0.55 9.45 1.03
CA LYS A 67 -0.01 10.75 1.40
C LYS A 67 -1.54 10.71 1.28
N PHE A 68 -2.23 11.10 2.34
CA PHE A 68 -3.69 11.24 2.35
C PHE A 68 -4.09 12.44 3.20
N ARG A 69 -5.24 13.05 2.89
CA ARG A 69 -5.80 14.12 3.73
C ARG A 69 -6.44 13.48 4.94
N ARG A 70 -5.96 13.78 6.14
CA ARG A 70 -6.73 13.55 7.37
C ARG A 70 -7.82 14.62 7.44
N ARG A 71 -9.09 14.23 7.60
CA ARG A 71 -10.11 15.21 7.96
C ARG A 71 -9.80 15.58 9.40
N GLN A 72 -9.46 16.84 9.64
CA GLN A 72 -9.17 17.30 11.00
C GLN A 72 -10.46 17.13 11.82
N GLN A 73 -10.37 16.35 12.90
CA GLN A 73 -11.44 16.25 13.88
C GLN A 73 -11.55 17.62 14.58
N HIS A 74 -12.71 18.26 14.44
CA HIS A 74 -13.11 19.43 15.20
C HIS A 74 -13.67 19.02 16.56
#